data_AF-A0A7V4GYI3-F1
#
_entry.id   AF-A0A7V4GYI3-F1
#
_cell.length_a   1.000
_cell.length_b   1.000
_cell.length_c   1.000
_cell.angle_alpha   90.00
_cell.angle_beta   90.00
_cell.angle_gamma   90.00
#
_symmetry.space_group_name_H-M   'P 1'
#
loop_
_entity.id
_entity.type
_entity.pdbx_description
1 polymer ?
#
loop_
_entity_poly.entity_id
_entity_poly.type
_entity_poly.pdbx_seq_one_letter_code
_entity_poly.pdbx_strand_id
1 'polypeptide(L)'
;RFGQGKVDFHYAKFGGGEINFERTDFGPGKVDFRMAEFNESRINFNRSNFGNGEVTFEGSELKSGKFLFKKATVGEGMFSFEQVIYPEAEVYLDGTDFGKGTISFQKARIKHLSLRSCQMNDYVDLRMEEAGLVDLSDTVIRDIIDLTPYETPVAIRTLKISGMRLPGRIYLDWHTNRLPSMILSQEQASEREISEQFRIMKQNFNATGRYSYEDRAYVLFRRYEALADRKERIAKNPWSALWEYPVYVFKWLVFDKMGLYATSPGRVLVSVIIFWFLYGLLFYLTDILDLGHTQSAVNNPDQLSMLSQSFYHSAITFFTIGYGDVYPQGITRLLSALEGFTGVFMMSYFTVAFVRKILR
;
A
#
# COMPACT_ATOMS: atom_id res chain seq x y z
N ARG A 1 -13.79 -42.16 6.27
CA ARG A 1 -12.59 -42.17 7.12
C ARG A 1 -11.59 -43.12 6.51
N PHE A 2 -10.34 -42.71 6.26
CA PHE A 2 -9.30 -43.57 5.66
C PHE A 2 -8.55 -44.42 6.69
N GLY A 3 -8.27 -43.90 7.90
CA GLY A 3 -7.62 -44.66 8.98
C GLY A 3 -6.18 -44.22 9.21
N GLN A 4 -5.28 -45.14 9.58
CA GLN A 4 -3.86 -44.83 9.73
C GLN A 4 -3.09 -45.24 8.47
N GLY A 5 -2.10 -44.43 8.08
CA GLY A 5 -1.19 -44.74 6.97
C GLY A 5 -1.21 -43.67 5.87
N LYS A 6 -0.47 -43.95 4.79
CA LYS A 6 -0.43 -43.06 3.61
C LYS A 6 -1.74 -43.19 2.82
N VAL A 7 -2.38 -42.06 2.52
CA VAL A 7 -3.46 -41.98 1.53
C VAL A 7 -2.85 -41.48 0.22
N ASP A 8 -2.85 -42.32 -0.81
CA ASP A 8 -2.10 -42.08 -2.04
C ASP A 8 -3.03 -42.02 -3.26
N PHE A 9 -3.12 -40.84 -3.85
CA PHE A 9 -3.79 -40.53 -5.11
C PHE A 9 -2.78 -39.99 -6.14
N HIS A 10 -1.49 -40.31 -5.99
CA HIS A 10 -0.45 -39.88 -6.92
C HIS A 10 -0.75 -40.42 -8.33
N TYR A 11 -0.73 -39.54 -9.35
CA TYR A 11 -1.18 -39.81 -10.73
C TYR A 11 -2.66 -40.25 -10.89
N ALA A 12 -3.51 -40.05 -9.88
CA ALA A 12 -4.93 -40.38 -10.02
C ALA A 12 -5.60 -39.49 -11.06
N LYS A 13 -6.42 -40.10 -11.92
CA LYS A 13 -7.27 -39.39 -12.89
C LYS A 13 -8.70 -39.42 -12.40
N PHE A 14 -9.20 -38.28 -11.95
CA PHE A 14 -10.60 -38.13 -11.61
C PHE A 14 -11.39 -37.73 -12.86
N GLY A 15 -12.61 -38.27 -13.00
CA GLY A 15 -13.54 -37.79 -14.02
C GLY A 15 -13.96 -36.34 -13.77
N GLY A 16 -14.62 -35.72 -14.74
CA GLY A 16 -15.30 -34.44 -14.53
C GLY A 16 -16.48 -34.57 -13.56
N GLY A 17 -16.94 -33.44 -13.02
CA GLY A 17 -18.13 -33.38 -12.17
C GLY A 17 -17.82 -33.06 -10.71
N GLU A 18 -18.44 -33.78 -9.77
CA GLU A 18 -18.27 -33.52 -8.32
C GLU A 18 -17.38 -34.59 -7.68
N ILE A 19 -16.31 -34.13 -7.03
CA ILE A 19 -15.38 -34.98 -6.27
C ILE A 19 -15.52 -34.56 -4.80
N ASN A 20 -16.14 -35.41 -3.98
CA ASN A 20 -16.56 -35.04 -2.64
C ASN A 20 -15.85 -35.84 -1.54
N PHE A 21 -15.07 -35.12 -0.74
CA PHE A 21 -14.40 -35.55 0.49
C PHE A 21 -14.85 -34.71 1.70
N GLU A 22 -16.01 -34.05 1.63
CA GLU A 22 -16.55 -33.24 2.74
C GLU A 22 -16.60 -34.07 4.03
N ARG A 23 -16.12 -33.48 5.15
CA ARG A 23 -16.09 -34.13 6.48
C ARG A 23 -15.36 -35.47 6.52
N THR A 24 -14.48 -35.72 5.55
CA THR A 24 -13.65 -36.92 5.56
C THR A 24 -12.54 -36.76 6.59
N ASP A 25 -12.37 -37.77 7.44
CA ASP A 25 -11.19 -37.95 8.27
C ASP A 25 -10.17 -38.80 7.50
N PHE A 26 -9.09 -38.17 7.03
CA PHE A 26 -7.97 -38.85 6.36
C PHE A 26 -7.06 -39.56 7.37
N GLY A 27 -7.13 -39.18 8.66
CA GLY A 27 -6.31 -39.72 9.73
C GLY A 27 -4.85 -39.26 9.69
N PRO A 28 -4.01 -39.74 10.62
CA PRO A 28 -2.60 -39.36 10.67
C PRO A 28 -1.82 -40.06 9.54
N GLY A 29 -1.06 -39.29 8.78
CA GLY A 29 -0.26 -39.80 7.67
C GLY A 29 -0.16 -38.83 6.50
N LYS A 30 0.69 -39.19 5.53
CA LYS A 30 0.83 -38.41 4.29
C LYS A 30 -0.40 -38.58 3.41
N VAL A 31 -0.96 -37.47 2.95
CA VAL A 31 -2.04 -37.43 1.94
C VAL A 31 -1.48 -36.84 0.65
N ASP A 32 -1.42 -37.68 -0.39
CA ASP A 32 -0.64 -37.42 -1.60
C ASP A 32 -1.56 -37.35 -2.82
N PHE A 33 -1.77 -36.15 -3.36
CA PHE A 33 -2.50 -35.88 -4.62
C PHE A 33 -1.56 -35.37 -5.72
N ARG A 34 -0.26 -35.69 -5.64
CA ARG A 34 0.71 -35.20 -6.61
C ARG A 34 0.39 -35.69 -8.02
N MET A 35 0.52 -34.79 -8.99
CA MET A 35 0.25 -35.05 -10.40
C MET A 35 -1.15 -35.64 -10.66
N ALA A 36 -2.12 -35.40 -9.77
CA ALA A 36 -3.50 -35.80 -9.98
C ALA A 36 -4.17 -34.92 -11.04
N GLU A 37 -5.01 -35.54 -11.88
CA GLU A 37 -5.79 -34.85 -12.91
C GLU A 37 -7.25 -34.75 -12.46
N PHE A 38 -7.73 -33.54 -12.21
CA PHE A 38 -9.11 -33.28 -11.76
C PHE A 38 -10.06 -32.86 -12.90
N ASN A 39 -9.55 -32.62 -14.11
CA ASN A 39 -10.34 -32.18 -15.26
C ASN A 39 -11.18 -30.91 -14.97
N GLU A 40 -12.44 -30.87 -15.41
CA GLU A 40 -13.39 -29.80 -15.10
C GLU A 40 -14.29 -30.27 -13.95
N SER A 41 -13.95 -29.87 -12.72
CA SER A 41 -14.56 -30.46 -11.52
C SER A 41 -14.79 -29.47 -10.39
N ARG A 42 -15.77 -29.79 -9.56
CA ARG A 42 -15.95 -29.22 -8.23
C ARG A 42 -15.41 -30.21 -7.20
N ILE A 43 -14.27 -29.88 -6.60
CA ILE A 43 -13.61 -30.68 -5.57
C ILE A 43 -13.99 -30.11 -4.20
N ASN A 44 -14.46 -30.96 -3.29
CA ASN A 44 -14.95 -30.54 -1.98
C ASN A 44 -14.27 -31.30 -0.84
N PHE A 45 -13.35 -30.65 -0.15
CA PHE A 45 -12.70 -31.07 1.09
C PHE A 45 -13.19 -30.27 2.31
N ASN A 46 -14.33 -29.57 2.22
CA ASN A 46 -14.79 -28.74 3.33
C ASN A 46 -14.91 -29.55 4.63
N ARG A 47 -14.47 -28.97 5.75
CA ARG A 47 -14.56 -29.56 7.10
C ARG A 47 -13.90 -30.95 7.22
N SER A 48 -12.99 -31.30 6.33
CA SER A 48 -12.20 -32.52 6.43
C SER A 48 -11.06 -32.36 7.45
N ASN A 49 -10.58 -33.49 7.95
CA ASN A 49 -9.45 -33.56 8.88
C ASN A 49 -8.32 -34.36 8.24
N PHE A 50 -7.18 -33.71 8.03
CA PHE A 50 -5.97 -34.32 7.47
C PHE A 50 -5.01 -34.86 8.52
N GLY A 51 -5.28 -34.62 9.81
CA GLY A 51 -4.38 -35.04 10.88
C GLY A 51 -2.97 -34.45 10.76
N ASN A 52 -2.00 -35.10 11.40
CA ASN A 52 -0.59 -34.74 11.25
C ASN A 52 0.00 -35.51 10.07
N GLY A 53 0.78 -34.81 9.24
CA GLY A 53 1.40 -35.36 8.03
C GLY A 53 1.46 -34.34 6.89
N GLU A 54 2.26 -34.67 5.88
CA GLU A 54 2.34 -33.89 4.64
C GLU A 54 1.04 -34.05 3.83
N VAL A 55 0.47 -32.92 3.40
CA VAL A 55 -0.66 -32.87 2.46
C VAL A 55 -0.18 -32.13 1.22
N THR A 56 -0.12 -32.83 0.09
CA THR A 56 0.45 -32.26 -1.14
C THR A 56 -0.45 -32.47 -2.35
N PHE A 57 -0.63 -31.41 -3.12
CA PHE A 57 -1.30 -31.36 -4.42
C PHE A 57 -0.30 -31.00 -5.53
N GLU A 58 1.01 -31.12 -5.26
CA GLU A 58 2.06 -30.62 -6.13
C GLU A 58 1.93 -31.18 -7.57
N GLY A 59 2.00 -30.27 -8.55
CA GLY A 59 1.88 -30.60 -9.97
C GLY A 59 0.51 -31.10 -10.43
N SER A 60 -0.53 -31.05 -9.59
CA SER A 60 -1.89 -31.44 -10.00
C SER A 60 -2.52 -30.42 -10.97
N GLU A 61 -3.48 -30.88 -11.77
CA GLU A 61 -4.17 -30.08 -12.79
C GLU A 61 -5.67 -30.00 -12.52
N LEU A 62 -6.24 -28.79 -12.61
CA LEU A 62 -7.67 -28.50 -12.56
C LEU A 62 -7.98 -27.43 -13.61
N LYS A 63 -8.55 -27.85 -14.75
CA LYS A 63 -8.75 -26.98 -15.92
C LYS A 63 -9.68 -25.80 -15.58
N SER A 64 -10.80 -26.11 -14.94
CA SER A 64 -11.77 -25.14 -14.45
C SER A 64 -12.59 -25.73 -13.30
N GLY A 65 -13.28 -24.88 -12.56
CA GLY A 65 -14.16 -25.29 -11.47
C GLY A 65 -13.72 -24.74 -10.12
N LYS A 66 -14.08 -25.45 -9.03
CA LYS A 66 -13.85 -24.97 -7.66
C LYS A 66 -13.14 -26.02 -6.83
N PHE A 67 -12.07 -25.60 -6.16
CA PHE A 67 -11.40 -26.38 -5.11
C PHE A 67 -11.82 -25.81 -3.76
N LEU A 68 -12.66 -26.54 -3.03
CA LEU A 68 -13.23 -26.11 -1.75
C LEU A 68 -12.53 -26.84 -0.61
N PHE A 69 -11.82 -26.12 0.24
CA PHE A 69 -11.09 -26.64 1.40
C PHE A 69 -11.44 -25.80 2.63
N LYS A 70 -12.69 -25.37 2.78
CA LYS A 70 -13.05 -24.41 3.82
C LYS A 70 -13.16 -25.10 5.17
N LYS A 71 -12.65 -24.46 6.22
CA LYS A 71 -12.71 -24.94 7.61
C LYS A 71 -12.19 -26.37 7.79
N ALA A 72 -11.21 -26.76 6.98
CA ALA A 72 -10.50 -28.01 7.17
C ALA A 72 -9.41 -27.86 8.24
N THR A 73 -8.87 -28.97 8.70
CA THR A 73 -7.74 -29.00 9.63
C THR A 73 -6.60 -29.78 9.00
N VAL A 74 -5.47 -29.10 8.81
CA VAL A 74 -4.16 -29.67 8.47
C VAL A 74 -3.37 -29.53 9.77
N GLY A 75 -2.99 -30.65 10.38
CA GLY A 75 -2.32 -30.66 11.69
C GLY A 75 -0.87 -30.19 11.57
N GLU A 76 0.07 -30.98 12.06
CA GLU A 76 1.49 -30.69 11.89
C GLU A 76 2.01 -31.30 10.57
N GLY A 77 2.57 -30.49 9.68
CA GLY A 77 3.13 -30.94 8.41
C GLY A 77 3.18 -29.86 7.33
N MET A 78 3.77 -30.21 6.18
CA MET A 78 3.78 -29.35 5.01
C MET A 78 2.43 -29.44 4.28
N PHE A 79 1.89 -28.28 3.89
CA PHE A 79 0.74 -28.16 3.01
C PHE A 79 1.17 -27.53 1.68
N SER A 80 1.13 -28.30 0.59
CA SER A 80 1.73 -27.88 -0.68
C SER A 80 0.75 -27.87 -1.85
N PHE A 81 0.72 -26.73 -2.55
CA PHE A 81 0.14 -26.50 -3.87
C PHE A 81 1.24 -26.08 -4.86
N GLU A 82 2.47 -26.55 -4.67
CA GLU A 82 3.57 -26.21 -5.56
C GLU A 82 3.30 -26.67 -6.99
N GLN A 83 3.59 -25.81 -7.97
CA GLN A 83 3.49 -26.12 -9.40
C GLN A 83 2.10 -26.59 -9.88
N VAL A 84 1.02 -26.30 -9.13
CA VAL A 84 -0.34 -26.63 -9.60
C VAL A 84 -0.72 -25.79 -10.82
N ILE A 85 -1.49 -26.39 -11.74
CA ILE A 85 -1.92 -25.75 -13.00
C ILE A 85 -3.45 -25.62 -13.00
N TYR A 86 -3.93 -24.53 -12.41
CA TYR A 86 -5.35 -24.23 -12.18
C TYR A 86 -5.78 -22.92 -12.89
N PRO A 87 -5.66 -22.83 -14.22
CA PRO A 87 -5.71 -21.57 -14.96
C PRO A 87 -7.05 -20.84 -14.86
N GLU A 88 -8.17 -21.57 -14.74
CA GLU A 88 -9.52 -21.00 -14.62
C GLU A 88 -10.23 -21.39 -13.32
N ALA A 89 -9.52 -21.97 -12.35
CA ALA A 89 -10.14 -22.50 -11.15
C ALA A 89 -10.08 -21.54 -9.95
N GLU A 90 -11.10 -21.64 -9.10
CA GLU A 90 -11.20 -20.90 -7.84
C GLU A 90 -10.87 -21.84 -6.67
N VAL A 91 -9.82 -21.50 -5.91
CA VAL A 91 -9.35 -22.25 -4.74
C VAL A 91 -9.75 -21.50 -3.47
N TYR A 92 -10.54 -22.14 -2.63
CA TYR A 92 -11.03 -21.57 -1.37
C TYR A 92 -10.54 -22.38 -0.18
N LEU A 93 -9.57 -21.84 0.55
CA LEU A 93 -9.00 -22.41 1.77
C LEU A 93 -9.52 -21.70 3.03
N ASP A 94 -10.65 -20.98 2.92
CA ASP A 94 -11.15 -20.06 3.94
C ASP A 94 -11.34 -20.71 5.32
N GLY A 95 -10.81 -20.06 6.36
CA GLY A 95 -10.92 -20.49 7.75
C GLY A 95 -10.31 -21.86 8.05
N THR A 96 -9.40 -22.33 7.20
CA THR A 96 -8.62 -23.55 7.44
C THR A 96 -7.65 -23.33 8.58
N ASP A 97 -7.58 -24.32 9.46
CA ASP A 97 -6.51 -24.43 10.45
C ASP A 97 -5.36 -25.20 9.82
N PHE A 98 -4.26 -24.51 9.52
CA PHE A 98 -3.06 -25.11 8.94
C PHE A 98 -2.13 -25.72 10.00
N GLY A 99 -2.48 -25.62 11.28
CA GLY A 99 -1.70 -26.19 12.37
C GLY A 99 -0.28 -25.62 12.40
N LYS A 100 0.72 -26.52 12.35
CA LYS A 100 2.12 -26.12 12.27
C LYS A 100 2.78 -26.65 11.02
N GLY A 101 3.54 -25.79 10.36
CA GLY A 101 4.37 -26.16 9.22
C GLY A 101 4.22 -25.24 8.02
N THR A 102 4.96 -25.55 6.97
CA THR A 102 5.05 -24.69 5.80
C THR A 102 3.84 -24.83 4.89
N ILE A 103 3.31 -23.69 4.43
CA ILE A 103 2.30 -23.61 3.39
C ILE A 103 3.01 -23.11 2.12
N SER A 104 2.89 -23.83 1.01
CA SER A 104 3.58 -23.44 -0.23
C SER A 104 2.68 -23.42 -1.45
N PHE A 105 2.74 -22.31 -2.20
CA PHE A 105 2.14 -22.10 -3.53
C PHE A 105 3.22 -21.75 -4.55
N GLN A 106 4.47 -22.17 -4.31
CA GLN A 106 5.58 -21.83 -5.18
C GLN A 106 5.32 -22.31 -6.61
N LYS A 107 5.49 -21.42 -7.60
CA LYS A 107 5.23 -21.69 -9.03
C LYS A 107 3.80 -22.15 -9.35
N ALA A 108 2.85 -21.95 -8.45
CA ALA A 108 1.45 -22.24 -8.73
C ALA A 108 0.87 -21.27 -9.77
N ARG A 109 -0.05 -21.77 -10.59
CA ARG A 109 -0.88 -21.00 -11.52
C ARG A 109 -2.34 -21.14 -11.12
N ILE A 110 -2.93 -20.14 -10.48
CA ILE A 110 -4.29 -20.21 -9.93
C ILE A 110 -5.06 -18.93 -10.23
N LYS A 111 -6.22 -19.00 -10.89
CA LYS A 111 -7.03 -17.81 -11.18
C LYS A 111 -7.42 -17.02 -9.93
N HIS A 112 -7.94 -17.72 -8.91
CA HIS A 112 -8.38 -17.12 -7.66
C HIS A 112 -7.96 -18.03 -6.50
N LEU A 113 -7.13 -17.51 -5.59
CA LEU A 113 -6.79 -18.15 -4.33
C LEU A 113 -7.37 -17.33 -3.17
N SER A 114 -8.20 -17.95 -2.33
CA SER A 114 -8.75 -17.34 -1.12
C SER A 114 -8.26 -18.09 0.12
N LEU A 115 -7.66 -17.36 1.04
CA LEU A 115 -7.12 -17.79 2.34
C LEU A 115 -7.81 -17.01 3.47
N ARG A 116 -9.04 -16.55 3.23
CA ARG A 116 -9.73 -15.61 4.11
C ARG A 116 -9.92 -16.17 5.51
N SER A 117 -9.72 -15.33 6.53
CA SER A 117 -9.90 -15.69 7.95
C SER A 117 -9.05 -16.88 8.44
N CYS A 118 -7.95 -17.20 7.75
CA CYS A 118 -6.98 -18.18 8.22
C CYS A 118 -6.03 -17.58 9.26
N GLN A 119 -5.58 -18.42 10.20
CA GLN A 119 -4.48 -18.10 11.10
C GLN A 119 -3.24 -18.87 10.62
N MET A 120 -2.21 -18.15 10.18
CA MET A 120 -0.97 -18.74 9.68
C MET A 120 0.16 -18.31 10.62
N ASN A 121 0.69 -19.29 11.34
CA ASN A 121 1.70 -19.07 12.38
C ASN A 121 3.12 -19.41 11.93
N ASP A 122 3.28 -19.98 10.74
CA ASP A 122 4.54 -20.42 10.16
C ASP A 122 4.73 -19.82 8.76
N TYR A 123 5.84 -20.18 8.11
CA TYR A 123 6.23 -19.70 6.78
C TYR A 123 5.20 -20.06 5.70
N VAL A 124 4.80 -19.04 4.92
CA VAL A 124 3.89 -19.15 3.77
C VAL A 124 4.60 -18.65 2.51
N ASP A 125 4.74 -19.54 1.53
CA ASP A 125 5.30 -19.21 0.22
C ASP A 125 4.20 -18.86 -0.78
N LEU A 126 4.12 -17.60 -1.17
CA LEU A 126 3.20 -17.10 -2.20
C LEU A 126 3.95 -16.67 -3.47
N ARG A 127 5.13 -17.25 -3.75
CA ARG A 127 5.89 -17.01 -4.99
C ARG A 127 5.25 -17.74 -6.18
N MET A 128 4.03 -17.33 -6.51
CA MET A 128 3.18 -17.89 -7.55
C MET A 128 3.62 -17.42 -8.94
N GLU A 129 3.59 -18.32 -9.92
CA GLU A 129 3.92 -17.98 -11.31
C GLU A 129 2.79 -17.20 -11.97
N GLU A 130 1.54 -17.47 -11.59
CA GLU A 130 0.37 -16.77 -12.09
C GLU A 130 -0.77 -16.78 -11.06
N ALA A 131 -1.28 -15.61 -10.69
CA ALA A 131 -2.52 -15.52 -9.94
C ALA A 131 -3.37 -14.30 -10.32
N GLY A 132 -4.65 -14.51 -10.57
CA GLY A 132 -5.58 -13.40 -10.84
C GLY A 132 -5.93 -12.61 -9.58
N LEU A 133 -6.26 -13.33 -8.50
CA LEU A 133 -6.55 -12.78 -7.17
C LEU A 133 -5.97 -13.69 -6.09
N VAL A 134 -5.28 -13.08 -5.12
CA VAL A 134 -4.93 -13.69 -3.84
C VAL A 134 -5.62 -12.91 -2.73
N ASP A 135 -6.59 -13.54 -2.06
CA ASP A 135 -7.37 -12.94 -0.97
C ASP A 135 -6.89 -13.45 0.39
N LEU A 136 -6.22 -12.58 1.14
CA LEU A 136 -5.74 -12.76 2.51
C LEU A 136 -6.58 -11.93 3.51
N SER A 137 -7.81 -11.56 3.16
CA SER A 137 -8.65 -10.74 4.03
C SER A 137 -8.90 -11.41 5.38
N ASP A 138 -8.98 -10.61 6.44
CA ASP A 138 -9.26 -11.06 7.81
C ASP A 138 -8.27 -12.13 8.35
N THR A 139 -7.09 -12.28 7.74
CA THR A 139 -6.09 -13.26 8.19
C THR A 139 -5.28 -12.76 9.38
N VAL A 140 -4.71 -13.71 10.12
CA VAL A 140 -3.69 -13.42 11.15
C VAL A 140 -2.39 -14.09 10.75
N ILE A 141 -1.35 -13.30 10.52
CA ILE A 141 -0.03 -13.80 10.13
C ILE A 141 0.96 -13.53 11.25
N ARG A 142 1.46 -14.58 11.89
CA ARG A 142 2.44 -14.44 12.98
C ARG A 142 3.90 -14.61 12.54
N ASP A 143 4.13 -15.19 11.37
CA ASP A 143 5.46 -15.43 10.81
C ASP A 143 5.59 -14.80 9.40
N ILE A 144 6.27 -15.45 8.46
CA ILE A 144 6.64 -14.88 7.17
C ILE A 144 5.64 -15.26 6.07
N ILE A 145 5.22 -14.27 5.29
CA ILE A 145 4.72 -14.47 3.92
C ILE A 145 5.82 -14.02 2.95
N ASP A 146 6.27 -14.92 2.06
CA ASP A 146 7.23 -14.58 1.02
C ASP A 146 6.57 -14.43 -0.36
N LEU A 147 6.75 -13.26 -0.95
CA LEU A 147 6.39 -12.93 -2.34
C LEU A 147 7.60 -12.38 -3.10
N THR A 148 8.81 -12.49 -2.55
CA THR A 148 10.02 -11.92 -3.16
C THR A 148 10.37 -12.72 -4.41
N PRO A 149 10.46 -12.09 -5.59
CA PRO A 149 10.94 -12.77 -6.79
C PRO A 149 12.46 -12.95 -6.69
N TYR A 150 12.92 -14.22 -6.70
CA TYR A 150 14.34 -14.55 -6.75
C TYR A 150 14.72 -15.01 -8.16
N GLU A 151 14.37 -16.25 -8.50
CA GLU A 151 14.67 -16.87 -9.80
C GLU A 151 13.52 -16.71 -10.79
N THR A 152 12.28 -16.76 -10.30
CA THR A 152 11.06 -16.66 -11.11
C THR A 152 10.27 -15.41 -10.76
N PRO A 153 9.63 -14.76 -11.75
CA PRO A 153 8.74 -13.63 -11.48
C PRO A 153 7.54 -14.10 -10.67
N VAL A 154 7.11 -13.26 -9.72
CA VAL A 154 5.86 -13.48 -8.96
C VAL A 154 4.76 -12.66 -9.61
N ALA A 155 3.85 -13.30 -10.33
CA ALA A 155 2.83 -12.63 -11.13
C ALA A 155 1.43 -12.74 -10.50
N ILE A 156 1.25 -12.02 -9.39
CA ILE A 156 -0.06 -11.85 -8.76
C ILE A 156 -0.67 -10.54 -9.24
N ARG A 157 -1.81 -10.60 -9.95
CA ARG A 157 -2.50 -9.42 -10.48
C ARG A 157 -3.16 -8.60 -9.39
N THR A 158 -3.86 -9.25 -8.46
CA THR A 158 -4.59 -8.59 -7.37
C THR A 158 -4.25 -9.26 -6.05
N LEU A 159 -3.83 -8.46 -5.07
CA LEU A 159 -3.61 -8.90 -3.69
C LEU A 159 -4.54 -8.14 -2.77
N LYS A 160 -5.35 -8.86 -2.00
CA LYS A 160 -6.28 -8.28 -1.03
C LYS A 160 -5.87 -8.66 0.38
N ILE A 161 -5.52 -7.67 1.19
CA ILE A 161 -5.09 -7.82 2.59
C ILE A 161 -5.97 -7.00 3.55
N SER A 162 -7.24 -6.77 3.17
CA SER A 162 -8.19 -5.99 3.96
C SER A 162 -8.48 -6.66 5.30
N GLY A 163 -8.41 -5.92 6.41
CA GLY A 163 -8.65 -6.43 7.76
C GLY A 163 -7.58 -7.41 8.28
N MET A 164 -6.46 -7.56 7.56
CA MET A 164 -5.36 -8.44 7.95
C MET A 164 -4.67 -7.96 9.23
N ARG A 165 -4.35 -8.89 10.12
CA ARG A 165 -3.48 -8.66 11.28
C ARG A 165 -2.11 -9.26 11.01
N LEU A 166 -1.09 -8.41 10.95
CA LEU A 166 0.28 -8.79 10.61
C LEU A 166 1.25 -8.55 11.79
N PRO A 167 1.26 -9.40 12.84
CA PRO A 167 2.40 -9.49 13.76
C PRO A 167 3.71 -9.94 13.10
N GLY A 168 3.60 -10.78 12.07
CA GLY A 168 4.70 -11.30 11.27
C GLY A 168 5.22 -10.33 10.22
N ARG A 169 5.80 -10.84 9.13
CA ARG A 169 6.41 -10.03 8.07
C ARG A 169 5.98 -10.50 6.68
N ILE A 170 5.78 -9.55 5.78
CA ILE A 170 5.59 -9.83 4.36
C ILE A 170 6.86 -9.41 3.63
N TYR A 171 7.53 -10.36 3.01
CA TYR A 171 8.67 -10.11 2.15
C TYR A 171 8.17 -9.91 0.72
N LEU A 172 8.28 -8.68 0.23
CA LEU A 172 7.98 -8.32 -1.15
C LEU A 172 8.77 -7.10 -1.58
N ASP A 173 8.95 -6.95 -2.88
CA ASP A 173 9.58 -5.79 -3.50
C ASP A 173 8.52 -4.84 -4.06
N TRP A 174 8.71 -3.54 -3.83
CA TRP A 174 7.74 -2.54 -4.27
C TRP A 174 7.56 -2.50 -5.79
N HIS A 175 8.66 -2.67 -6.54
CA HIS A 175 8.72 -2.46 -7.97
C HIS A 175 8.50 -3.74 -8.76
N THR A 176 9.21 -4.81 -8.43
CA THR A 176 9.15 -6.06 -9.20
C THR A 176 7.80 -6.74 -9.02
N ASN A 177 7.23 -6.74 -7.80
CA ASN A 177 5.85 -7.21 -7.58
C ASN A 177 4.80 -6.20 -8.09
N ARG A 178 5.16 -4.93 -8.32
CA ARG A 178 4.21 -3.85 -8.66
C ARG A 178 3.11 -3.67 -7.60
N LEU A 179 3.52 -3.63 -6.32
CA LEU A 179 2.62 -3.57 -5.16
C LEU A 179 1.46 -2.56 -5.31
N PRO A 180 1.68 -1.30 -5.76
CA PRO A 180 0.57 -0.35 -5.87
C PRO A 180 -0.51 -0.84 -6.83
N SER A 181 -0.15 -1.35 -8.01
CA SER A 181 -1.15 -1.89 -8.94
C SER A 181 -1.83 -3.15 -8.39
N MET A 182 -1.12 -3.99 -7.63
CA MET A 182 -1.70 -5.20 -7.03
C MET A 182 -2.81 -4.89 -6.03
N ILE A 183 -2.66 -3.82 -5.23
CA ILE A 183 -3.69 -3.40 -4.26
C ILE A 183 -4.79 -2.61 -4.97
N LEU A 184 -4.43 -1.74 -5.92
CA LEU A 184 -5.37 -0.85 -6.60
C LEU A 184 -6.23 -1.51 -7.69
N SER A 185 -5.90 -2.74 -8.11
CA SER A 185 -6.70 -3.50 -9.08
C SER A 185 -8.00 -4.06 -8.51
N GLN A 186 -8.27 -3.86 -7.22
CA GLN A 186 -9.49 -4.33 -6.53
C GLN A 186 -10.71 -3.49 -6.96
N GLU A 187 -11.58 -4.05 -7.82
CA GLU A 187 -12.73 -3.31 -8.41
C GLU A 187 -13.78 -2.82 -7.39
N GLN A 188 -13.97 -3.54 -6.29
CA GLN A 188 -15.01 -3.27 -5.29
C GLN A 188 -14.49 -2.67 -3.98
N ALA A 189 -13.20 -2.37 -3.88
CA ALA A 189 -12.61 -1.88 -2.64
C ALA A 189 -12.95 -0.40 -2.42
N SER A 190 -13.41 -0.07 -1.22
CA SER A 190 -13.58 1.31 -0.79
C SER A 190 -12.24 2.01 -0.60
N GLU A 191 -12.20 3.35 -0.69
CA GLU A 191 -10.98 4.10 -0.41
C GLU A 191 -10.46 3.86 1.01
N ARG A 192 -11.34 3.57 1.96
CA ARG A 192 -10.99 3.25 3.34
C ARG A 192 -10.25 1.92 3.43
N GLU A 193 -10.72 0.90 2.73
CA GLU A 193 -10.03 -0.41 2.66
C GLU A 193 -8.68 -0.29 1.95
N ILE A 194 -8.60 0.45 0.83
CA ILE A 194 -7.33 0.68 0.15
C ILE A 194 -6.33 1.42 1.07
N SER A 195 -6.80 2.45 1.78
CA SER A 195 -6.01 3.16 2.77
C SER A 195 -5.48 2.22 3.87
N GLU A 196 -6.34 1.35 4.40
CA GLU A 196 -5.99 0.40 5.45
C GLU A 196 -4.92 -0.60 4.98
N GLN A 197 -5.03 -1.11 3.75
CA GLN A 197 -4.03 -2.01 3.16
C GLN A 197 -2.66 -1.33 3.00
N PHE A 198 -2.61 -0.06 2.54
CA PHE A 198 -1.34 0.67 2.49
C PHE A 198 -0.78 1.01 3.88
N ARG A 199 -1.63 1.15 4.90
CA ARG A 199 -1.19 1.30 6.30
C ARG A 199 -0.51 0.03 6.80
N ILE A 200 -1.05 -1.15 6.50
CA ILE A 200 -0.41 -2.44 6.82
C ILE A 200 0.95 -2.51 6.13
N MET A 201 1.02 -2.20 4.83
CA MET A 201 2.29 -2.22 4.08
C MET A 201 3.32 -1.22 4.62
N LYS A 202 2.88 -0.01 5.01
CA LYS A 202 3.74 0.97 5.68
C LYS A 202 4.37 0.37 6.94
N GLN A 203 3.56 -0.22 7.83
CA GLN A 203 4.07 -0.81 9.07
C GLN A 203 5.02 -1.98 8.79
N ASN A 204 4.69 -2.82 7.81
CA ASN A 204 5.56 -3.92 7.37
C ASN A 204 6.92 -3.43 6.85
N PHE A 205 6.95 -2.39 6.01
CA PHE A 205 8.20 -1.85 5.48
C PHE A 205 9.06 -1.17 6.54
N ASN A 206 8.42 -0.53 7.53
CA ASN A 206 9.14 -0.01 8.69
C ASN A 206 9.78 -1.15 9.50
N ALA A 207 9.02 -2.21 9.79
CA ALA A 207 9.51 -3.38 10.54
C ALA A 207 10.62 -4.17 9.81
N THR A 208 10.69 -4.07 8.48
CA THR A 208 11.73 -4.70 7.64
C THR A 208 12.90 -3.77 7.28
N GLY A 209 12.91 -2.52 7.76
CA GLY A 209 13.96 -1.54 7.47
C GLY A 209 13.96 -1.00 6.04
N ARG A 210 12.88 -1.20 5.27
CA ARG A 210 12.74 -0.72 3.88
C ARG A 210 12.12 0.68 3.84
N TYR A 211 12.82 1.68 4.39
CA TYR A 211 12.28 3.03 4.59
C TYR A 211 11.82 3.75 3.31
N SER A 212 12.49 3.50 2.17
CA SER A 212 12.05 4.06 0.87
C SER A 212 10.66 3.53 0.46
N TYR A 213 10.36 2.27 0.77
CA TYR A 213 9.06 1.67 0.49
C TYR A 213 8.02 2.07 1.54
N GLU A 214 8.43 2.21 2.80
CA GLU A 214 7.60 2.79 3.87
C GLU A 214 7.08 4.18 3.47
N ASP A 215 7.96 5.08 2.99
CA ASP A 215 7.58 6.43 2.60
C ASP A 215 6.53 6.42 1.47
N ARG A 216 6.68 5.54 0.48
CA ARG A 216 5.72 5.42 -0.63
C ARG A 216 4.38 4.82 -0.17
N ALA A 217 4.43 3.77 0.66
CA ALA A 217 3.24 3.20 1.28
C ALA A 217 2.50 4.24 2.12
N TYR A 218 3.24 5.03 2.90
CA TYR A 218 2.71 6.11 3.73
C TYR A 218 2.01 7.18 2.90
N VAL A 219 2.58 7.59 1.76
CA VAL A 219 1.95 8.57 0.87
C VAL A 219 0.64 8.05 0.31
N LEU A 220 0.60 6.81 -0.17
CA LEU A 220 -0.63 6.21 -0.68
C LEU A 220 -1.68 6.05 0.43
N PHE A 221 -1.27 5.57 1.61
CA PHE A 221 -2.11 5.55 2.80
C PHE A 221 -2.76 6.92 3.06
N ARG A 222 -1.97 8.00 3.18
CA ARG A 222 -2.50 9.33 3.48
C ARG A 222 -3.39 9.90 2.38
N ARG A 223 -3.10 9.61 1.11
CA ARG A 223 -3.95 10.04 -0.02
C ARG A 223 -5.32 9.38 0.03
N TYR A 224 -5.36 8.05 0.18
CA TYR A 224 -6.62 7.32 0.26
C TYR A 224 -7.38 7.60 1.55
N GLU A 225 -6.68 7.81 2.67
CA GLU A 225 -7.28 8.26 3.92
C GLU A 225 -7.99 9.60 3.75
N ALA A 226 -7.33 10.59 3.13
CA ALA A 226 -7.92 11.90 2.86
C ALA A 226 -9.14 11.83 1.92
N LEU A 227 -9.12 10.94 0.93
CA LEU A 227 -10.25 10.71 0.02
C LEU A 227 -11.43 10.05 0.75
N ALA A 228 -11.18 9.01 1.55
CA ALA A 228 -12.19 8.32 2.34
C ALA A 228 -12.86 9.26 3.34
N ASP A 229 -12.04 9.98 4.12
CA ASP A 229 -12.46 11.01 5.07
C ASP A 229 -13.39 12.06 4.44
N ARG A 230 -13.03 12.54 3.25
CA ARG A 230 -13.84 13.53 2.51
C ARG A 230 -15.19 12.92 2.10
N LYS A 231 -15.18 11.72 1.51
CA LYS A 231 -16.42 11.04 1.08
C LYS A 231 -17.35 10.78 2.26
N GLU A 232 -16.81 10.31 3.39
CA GLU A 232 -17.58 10.04 4.61
C GLU A 232 -18.19 11.32 5.22
N ARG A 233 -17.45 12.45 5.24
CA ARG A 233 -17.99 13.72 5.74
C ARG A 233 -19.08 14.30 4.85
N ILE A 234 -18.89 14.29 3.53
CA ILE A 234 -19.91 14.74 2.57
C ILE A 234 -21.17 13.87 2.65
N ALA A 235 -21.00 12.55 2.78
CA ALA A 235 -22.13 11.63 2.93
C ALA A 235 -22.95 11.88 4.21
N LYS A 236 -22.31 12.35 5.29
CA LYS A 236 -23.00 12.69 6.54
C LYS A 236 -23.76 14.03 6.48
N ASN A 237 -23.19 15.04 5.83
CA ASN A 237 -23.85 16.33 5.67
C ASN A 237 -23.47 16.98 4.32
N PRO A 238 -24.40 17.06 3.35
CA PRO A 238 -24.11 17.67 2.05
C PRO A 238 -23.68 19.15 2.13
N TRP A 239 -24.16 19.90 3.12
CA TRP A 239 -23.78 21.31 3.33
C TRP A 239 -22.33 21.49 3.80
N SER A 240 -21.71 20.43 4.34
CA SER A 240 -20.28 20.45 4.68
C SER A 240 -19.38 20.59 3.46
N ALA A 241 -19.87 20.24 2.27
CA ALA A 241 -19.09 20.30 1.02
C ALA A 241 -18.51 21.69 0.75
N LEU A 242 -19.27 22.76 1.01
CA LEU A 242 -18.84 24.15 0.76
C LEU A 242 -17.54 24.53 1.49
N TRP A 243 -17.34 24.01 2.70
CA TRP A 243 -16.13 24.25 3.50
C TRP A 243 -15.07 23.16 3.33
N GLU A 244 -15.49 21.91 3.08
CA GLU A 244 -14.57 20.78 2.92
C GLU A 244 -13.71 20.89 1.66
N TYR A 245 -14.25 21.40 0.54
CA TYR A 245 -13.47 21.52 -0.70
C TYR A 245 -12.27 22.50 -0.56
N PRO A 246 -12.44 23.75 -0.08
CA PRO A 246 -11.31 24.65 0.14
C PRO A 246 -10.27 24.08 1.10
N VAL A 247 -10.70 23.48 2.22
CA VAL A 247 -9.79 22.87 3.20
C VAL A 247 -9.04 21.67 2.60
N TYR A 248 -9.71 20.84 1.81
CA TYR A 248 -9.09 19.73 1.10
C TYR A 248 -8.04 20.22 0.11
N VAL A 249 -8.35 21.24 -0.69
CA VAL A 249 -7.41 21.84 -1.65
C VAL A 249 -6.18 22.39 -0.94
N PHE A 250 -6.37 23.11 0.17
CA PHE A 250 -5.26 23.60 0.98
C PHE A 250 -4.39 22.46 1.51
N LYS A 251 -5.00 21.43 2.13
CA LYS A 251 -4.28 20.25 2.64
C LYS A 251 -3.57 19.49 1.53
N TRP A 252 -4.19 19.36 0.36
CA TRP A 252 -3.59 18.71 -0.79
C TRP A 252 -2.37 19.47 -1.31
N LEU A 253 -2.44 20.80 -1.39
CA LEU A 253 -1.32 21.63 -1.81
C LEU A 253 -0.16 21.52 -0.81
N VAL A 254 -0.42 21.80 0.47
CA VAL A 254 0.61 21.86 1.51
C VAL A 254 1.19 20.48 1.81
N PHE A 255 0.33 19.48 2.04
CA PHE A 255 0.81 18.16 2.43
C PHE A 255 1.25 17.33 1.23
N ASP A 256 0.45 17.18 0.18
CA ASP A 256 0.80 16.26 -0.91
C ASP A 256 1.79 16.89 -1.91
N LYS A 257 1.48 18.09 -2.43
CA LYS A 257 2.29 18.71 -3.48
C LYS A 257 3.61 19.27 -2.97
N MET A 258 3.57 20.06 -1.90
CA MET A 258 4.76 20.78 -1.43
C MET A 258 5.76 19.86 -0.71
N GLY A 259 5.31 18.99 0.19
CA GLY A 259 6.22 18.14 0.97
C GLY A 259 6.06 16.64 0.82
N LEU A 260 5.12 16.15 0.00
CA LEU A 260 4.80 14.73 -0.15
C LEU A 260 4.59 14.06 1.23
N TYR A 261 3.75 14.67 2.05
CA TYR A 261 3.49 14.34 3.45
C TYR A 261 4.76 14.28 4.30
N ALA A 262 5.66 15.25 4.10
CA ALA A 262 6.97 15.34 4.75
C ALA A 262 7.95 14.20 4.44
N THR A 263 7.73 13.43 3.36
CA THR A 263 8.64 12.33 2.97
C THR A 263 9.76 12.78 2.03
N SER A 264 9.64 13.98 1.44
CA SER A 264 10.60 14.49 0.47
C SER A 264 11.05 15.91 0.81
N PRO A 265 12.18 16.08 1.53
CA PRO A 265 12.74 17.40 1.87
C PRO A 265 13.05 18.24 0.62
N GLY A 266 13.53 17.59 -0.45
CA GLY A 266 13.84 18.27 -1.72
C GLY A 266 12.63 18.94 -2.36
N ARG A 267 11.42 18.36 -2.25
CA ARG A 267 10.20 19.01 -2.75
C ARG A 267 9.83 20.25 -1.96
N VAL A 268 10.10 20.26 -0.65
CA VAL A 268 9.87 21.43 0.19
C VAL A 268 10.81 22.56 -0.22
N LEU A 269 12.09 22.27 -0.50
CA LEU A 269 13.04 23.26 -1.01
C LEU A 269 12.62 23.85 -2.37
N VAL A 270 12.18 23.00 -3.31
CA VAL A 270 11.63 23.49 -4.58
C VAL A 270 10.40 24.36 -4.35
N SER A 271 9.53 23.98 -3.40
CA SER A 271 8.36 24.78 -3.04
C SER A 271 8.76 26.13 -2.43
N VAL A 272 9.80 26.19 -1.60
CA VAL A 272 10.36 27.45 -1.06
C VAL A 272 10.74 28.40 -2.20
N ILE A 273 11.46 27.91 -3.22
CA ILE A 273 11.87 28.73 -4.37
C ILE A 273 10.64 29.23 -5.15
N ILE A 274 9.64 28.37 -5.36
CA ILE A 274 8.40 28.74 -6.06
C ILE A 274 7.63 29.83 -5.31
N PHE A 275 7.48 29.69 -3.99
CA PHE A 275 6.77 30.67 -3.18
C PHE A 275 7.52 32.00 -3.10
N TRP A 276 8.84 31.98 -2.92
CA TRP A 276 9.66 33.18 -2.99
C TRP A 276 9.48 33.90 -4.35
N PHE A 277 9.55 33.16 -5.46
CA PHE A 277 9.33 33.73 -6.78
C PHE A 277 7.91 34.32 -6.95
N LEU A 278 6.89 33.63 -6.44
CA LEU A 278 5.51 34.08 -6.46
C LEU A 278 5.33 35.39 -5.68
N TYR A 279 5.89 35.49 -4.48
CA TYR A 279 5.83 36.72 -3.68
C TYR A 279 6.59 37.86 -4.36
N GLY A 280 7.80 37.62 -4.89
CA GLY A 280 8.54 38.61 -5.67
C GLY A 280 7.73 39.18 -6.84
N LEU A 281 7.00 38.32 -7.56
CA LEU A 281 6.08 38.76 -8.62
C LEU A 281 4.88 39.53 -8.06
N LEU A 282 4.31 39.11 -6.93
CA LEU A 282 3.19 39.82 -6.30
C LEU A 282 3.59 41.22 -5.84
N PHE A 283 4.78 41.41 -5.23
CA PHE A 283 5.28 42.74 -4.88
C PHE A 283 5.46 43.61 -6.12
N TYR A 284 6.06 43.06 -7.18
CA TYR A 284 6.24 43.78 -8.43
C TYR A 284 4.89 44.21 -9.04
N LEU A 285 3.88 43.32 -9.03
CA LEU A 285 2.54 43.64 -9.53
C LEU A 285 1.83 44.69 -8.69
N THR A 286 1.92 44.63 -7.36
CA THR A 286 1.31 45.66 -6.48
C THR A 286 1.94 47.02 -6.68
N ASP A 287 3.23 47.05 -6.99
CA ASP A 287 4.00 48.26 -7.23
C ASP A 287 3.64 48.86 -8.60
N ILE A 288 3.43 48.03 -9.64
CA ILE A 288 2.93 48.50 -10.97
C ILE A 288 1.50 49.04 -10.87
N LEU A 289 0.65 48.39 -10.08
CA LEU A 289 -0.76 48.76 -9.93
C LEU A 289 -0.98 49.95 -8.97
N ASP A 290 0.10 50.53 -8.44
CA ASP A 290 0.06 51.65 -7.50
C ASP A 290 -0.74 51.35 -6.21
N LEU A 291 -0.83 50.07 -5.83
CA LEU A 291 -1.54 49.60 -4.63
C LEU A 291 -0.64 49.59 -3.39
N GLY A 292 0.67 49.64 -3.60
CA GLY A 292 1.68 49.76 -2.56
C GLY A 292 3.08 49.54 -3.13
N HIS A 293 4.08 50.13 -2.49
CA HIS A 293 5.45 50.15 -2.98
C HIS A 293 6.39 49.43 -2.02
N THR A 294 7.49 48.93 -2.57
CA THR A 294 8.69 48.65 -1.77
C THR A 294 9.57 49.89 -1.85
N GLN A 295 9.95 50.48 -0.72
CA GLN A 295 10.77 51.69 -0.70
C GLN A 295 12.11 51.44 -0.04
N SER A 296 13.16 52.01 -0.62
CA SER A 296 14.49 52.01 -0.03
C SER A 296 14.59 53.11 1.04
N ALA A 297 15.05 52.76 2.23
CA ALA A 297 15.35 53.70 3.31
C ALA A 297 16.63 54.52 3.06
N VAL A 298 17.50 54.06 2.15
CA VAL A 298 18.82 54.64 1.84
C VAL A 298 18.89 55.26 0.45
N ASN A 299 17.74 55.60 -0.14
CA ASN A 299 17.63 56.20 -1.48
C ASN A 299 18.23 55.33 -2.62
N ASN A 300 18.18 53.99 -2.51
CA ASN A 300 18.57 53.04 -3.55
C ASN A 300 19.95 53.33 -4.18
N PRO A 301 21.05 53.22 -3.39
CA PRO A 301 22.39 53.57 -3.85
C PRO A 301 22.85 52.76 -5.07
N ASP A 302 22.36 51.51 -5.19
CA ASP A 302 22.69 50.59 -6.27
C ASP A 302 21.78 50.74 -7.51
N GLN A 303 20.85 51.71 -7.49
CA GLN A 303 19.90 51.97 -8.58
C GLN A 303 19.16 50.70 -9.06
N LEU A 304 18.75 49.84 -8.13
CA LEU A 304 18.02 48.62 -8.44
C LEU A 304 16.73 48.96 -9.19
N SER A 305 16.45 48.17 -10.24
CA SER A 305 15.16 48.24 -10.92
C SER A 305 14.03 47.86 -9.95
N MET A 306 12.82 48.36 -10.22
CA MET A 306 11.61 48.03 -9.45
C MET A 306 11.40 46.51 -9.30
N LEU A 307 11.68 45.75 -10.37
CA LEU A 307 11.63 44.29 -10.35
C LEU A 307 12.69 43.70 -9.41
N SER A 308 13.95 44.11 -9.58
CA SER A 308 15.07 43.65 -8.75
C SER A 308 14.84 43.96 -7.27
N GLN A 309 14.35 45.16 -6.96
CA GLN A 309 14.04 45.59 -5.61
C GLN A 309 12.88 44.80 -5.01
N SER A 310 11.83 44.49 -5.79
CA SER A 310 10.70 43.66 -5.33
C SER A 310 11.13 42.23 -4.98
N PHE A 311 11.96 41.61 -5.83
CA PHE A 311 12.50 40.26 -5.57
C PHE A 311 13.50 40.25 -4.41
N TYR A 312 14.30 41.31 -4.27
CA TYR A 312 15.20 41.48 -3.14
C TYR A 312 14.43 41.62 -1.82
N HIS A 313 13.41 42.48 -1.78
CA HIS A 313 12.54 42.63 -0.61
C HIS A 313 11.85 41.31 -0.23
N SER A 314 11.36 40.58 -1.22
CA SER A 314 10.79 39.25 -1.03
C SER A 314 11.83 38.26 -0.45
N ALA A 315 13.07 38.25 -0.95
CA ALA A 315 14.11 37.36 -0.43
C ALA A 315 14.42 37.62 1.06
N ILE A 316 14.66 38.89 1.43
CA ILE A 316 15.02 39.25 2.80
C ILE A 316 13.85 39.04 3.78
N THR A 317 12.61 39.13 3.30
CA THR A 317 11.40 38.89 4.09
C THR A 317 11.11 37.39 4.23
N PHE A 318 11.09 36.65 3.12
CA PHE A 318 10.78 35.21 3.08
C PHE A 318 11.79 34.39 3.89
N PHE A 319 13.09 34.71 3.77
CA PHE A 319 14.14 34.03 4.54
C PHE A 319 14.39 34.65 5.92
N THR A 320 13.58 35.61 6.34
CA THR A 320 13.67 36.27 7.65
C THR A 320 15.03 36.90 7.94
N ILE A 321 15.72 37.40 6.91
CA ILE A 321 17.03 38.05 7.01
C ILE A 321 16.87 39.49 7.51
N GLY A 322 15.97 40.26 6.87
CA GLY A 322 15.54 41.59 7.32
C GLY A 322 16.66 42.62 7.51
N TYR A 323 17.40 42.98 6.46
CA TYR A 323 18.45 44.01 6.54
C TYR A 323 17.95 45.42 6.90
N GLY A 324 16.65 45.70 6.71
CA GLY A 324 16.03 46.98 7.09
C GLY A 324 16.27 48.13 6.10
N ASP A 325 16.87 47.85 4.96
CA ASP A 325 17.19 48.77 3.88
C ASP A 325 16.02 48.99 2.90
N VAL A 326 15.15 47.98 2.73
CA VAL A 326 13.92 48.07 1.94
C VAL A 326 12.72 47.69 2.81
N TYR A 327 11.71 48.57 2.84
CA TYR A 327 10.51 48.39 3.65
C TYR A 327 9.21 48.58 2.84
N PRO A 328 8.12 47.90 3.21
CA PRO A 328 6.87 47.96 2.47
C PRO A 328 5.98 49.15 2.88
N GLN A 329 5.30 49.74 1.91
CA GLN A 329 4.32 50.81 2.10
C GLN A 329 2.98 50.51 1.42
N GLY A 330 1.87 50.87 2.06
CA GLY A 330 0.53 50.57 1.56
C GLY A 330 0.14 49.10 1.77
N ILE A 331 -0.52 48.49 0.78
CA ILE A 331 -1.03 47.11 0.91
C ILE A 331 0.10 46.06 0.99
N THR A 332 1.29 46.39 0.50
CA THR A 332 2.48 45.51 0.55
C THR A 332 2.91 45.16 1.97
N ARG A 333 2.50 45.94 2.99
CA ARG A 333 2.72 45.59 4.41
C ARG A 333 2.03 44.30 4.80
N LEU A 334 0.78 44.11 4.36
CA LEU A 334 0.03 42.88 4.60
C LEU A 334 0.66 41.72 3.83
N LEU A 335 1.09 41.96 2.59
CA LEU A 335 1.77 40.96 1.76
C LEU A 335 3.08 40.48 2.41
N SER A 336 3.88 41.42 2.94
CA SER A 336 5.14 41.14 3.66
C SER A 336 4.89 40.34 4.94
N ALA A 337 3.82 40.64 5.70
CA ALA A 337 3.46 39.85 6.88
C ALA A 337 3.08 38.40 6.51
N LEU A 338 2.29 38.21 5.45
CA LEU A 338 1.92 36.88 4.95
C LEU A 338 3.13 36.11 4.40
N GLU A 339 4.03 36.81 3.71
CA GLU A 339 5.26 36.22 3.20
C GLU A 339 6.18 35.76 4.34
N GLY A 340 6.42 36.61 5.33
CA GLY A 340 7.25 36.26 6.50
C GLY A 340 6.70 35.04 7.25
N PHE A 341 5.38 34.98 7.46
CA PHE A 341 4.74 33.78 8.01
C PHE A 341 4.97 32.53 7.14
N THR A 342 4.78 32.66 5.83
CA THR A 342 4.95 31.55 4.88
C THR A 342 6.40 31.05 4.87
N GLY A 343 7.37 31.96 4.91
CA GLY A 343 8.79 31.65 4.98
C GLY A 343 9.16 30.83 6.23
N VAL A 344 8.76 31.31 7.41
CA VAL A 344 8.97 30.59 8.69
C VAL A 344 8.29 29.22 8.69
N PHE A 345 7.04 29.16 8.20
CA PHE A 345 6.29 27.91 8.09
C PHE A 345 7.01 26.90 7.20
N MET A 346 7.48 27.33 6.02
CA MET A 346 8.15 26.47 5.05
C MET A 346 9.52 25.98 5.54
N MET A 347 10.31 26.83 6.20
CA MET A 347 11.58 26.43 6.79
C MET A 347 11.40 25.44 7.96
N SER A 348 10.36 25.65 8.76
CA SER A 348 9.96 24.68 9.80
C SER A 348 9.54 23.35 9.18
N TYR A 349 8.76 23.39 8.09
CA TYR A 349 8.32 22.20 7.39
C TYR A 349 9.49 21.41 6.76
N PHE A 350 10.43 22.12 6.14
CA PHE A 350 11.66 21.53 5.61
C PHE A 350 12.45 20.81 6.71
N THR A 351 12.65 21.46 7.85
CA THR A 351 13.36 20.87 9.00
C THR A 351 12.71 19.56 9.44
N VAL A 352 11.38 19.53 9.59
CA VAL A 352 10.64 18.31 9.97
C VAL A 352 10.81 17.20 8.93
N ALA A 353 10.68 17.52 7.63
CA ALA A 353 10.86 16.55 6.57
C ALA A 353 12.30 15.99 6.53
N PHE A 354 13.29 16.86 6.72
CA PHE A 354 14.71 16.51 6.71
C PHE A 354 15.08 15.61 7.89
N VAL A 355 14.69 16.00 9.11
CA VAL A 355 14.88 15.22 10.34
C VAL A 355 14.24 13.85 10.19
N ARG A 356 13.00 13.80 9.69
CA ARG A 356 12.31 12.53 9.41
C ARG A 356 13.09 11.65 8.43
N LYS A 357 13.74 12.23 7.42
CA LYS A 357 14.45 11.44 6.41
C LYS A 357 15.78 10.89 6.90
N ILE A 358 16.48 11.60 7.78
CA ILE A 358 17.82 11.25 8.24
C ILE A 358 17.81 10.39 9.51
N LEU A 359 16.89 10.65 10.45
CA LEU A 359 16.88 9.97 11.75
C LEU A 359 16.10 8.64 11.78
N ARG A 360 15.68 8.13 10.62
CA ARG A 360 14.88 6.89 10.51
C ARG A 360 15.71 5.66 10.24
#